data_AF-A0A6I3U8I3-F1
#
_entry.id   AF-A0A6I3U8I3-F1
#
_cell.length_a   1.000
_cell.length_b   1.000
_cell.length_c   1.000
_cell.angle_alpha   90.00
_cell.angle_beta   90.00
_cell.angle_gamma   90.00
#
_symmetry.space_group_name_H-M   'P 1'
#
loop_
_entity.id
_entity.type
_entity.pdbx_description
1 polymer ?
#
loop_
_entity_poly.entity_id
_entity_poly.type
_entity_poly.pdbx_seq_one_letter_code
_entity_poly.pdbx_strand_id
1 'polypeptide(L)'
;DKTDANTWVASFTNLPQYEAGKEITYSIKEVDVPAGYEASVTGQVVTNTHNPDTVILSGTKVWKDNNNQDGKRPGSVTVKLLADGQDTGKT
;
A
#
# COMPACT_ATOMS: atom_id res chain seq x y z
N ASP A 1 10.21 16.07 21.93
CA ASP A 1 8.80 15.78 21.60
C ASP A 1 8.71 14.72 20.51
N LYS A 2 8.23 13.52 20.87
CA LYS A 2 7.89 12.45 19.92
C LYS A 2 6.39 12.29 19.98
N THR A 3 5.68 12.87 19.03
CA THR A 3 4.23 12.75 18.88
C THR A 3 3.96 11.57 17.97
N ASP A 4 3.74 10.40 18.56
CA ASP A 4 3.36 9.13 17.92
C ASP A 4 4.35 8.56 16.88
N ALA A 5 4.38 7.22 16.72
CA ALA A 5 5.37 6.53 15.88
C ALA A 5 5.38 6.95 14.39
N ASN A 6 4.38 7.71 13.96
CA ASN A 6 4.17 8.14 12.58
C ASN A 6 4.63 9.59 12.31
N THR A 7 5.00 10.38 13.32
CA THR A 7 5.47 11.76 13.10
C THR A 7 6.92 11.92 13.54
N TRP A 8 7.76 12.20 12.55
CA TRP A 8 9.17 12.48 12.73
C TRP A 8 9.39 13.97 12.53
N VAL A 9 10.04 14.62 13.49
CA VAL A 9 10.34 16.05 13.42
C VAL A 9 11.84 16.24 13.31
N ALA A 10 12.25 16.99 12.29
CA ALA A 10 13.61 17.48 12.13
C ALA A 10 13.62 19.01 12.21
N SER A 11 14.71 19.59 12.66
CA SER A 11 14.86 21.05 12.77
C SER A 11 16.24 21.48 12.28
N PHE A 12 16.26 22.54 11.47
CA PHE A 12 17.47 23.18 10.99
C PHE A 12 17.56 24.57 11.62
N THR A 13 18.61 24.82 12.39
CA THR A 13 18.80 26.08 13.13
C THR A 13 20.02 26.84 12.61
N ASN A 14 20.07 28.15 12.86
CA ASN A 14 21.19 29.02 12.46
C ASN A 14 21.41 29.08 10.94
N LEU A 15 20.32 29.03 10.17
CA LEU A 15 20.35 29.24 8.72
C LEU A 15 20.38 30.75 8.39
N PRO A 16 21.21 31.20 7.44
CA PRO A 16 21.20 32.61 7.02
C PRO A 16 19.87 32.97 6.37
N GLN A 17 19.36 34.17 6.64
CA GLN A 17 18.16 34.67 5.95
C GLN A 17 18.48 35.26 4.57
N TYR A 18 19.68 35.82 4.41
CA TYR A 18 20.12 36.49 3.19
C TYR A 18 21.50 35.99 2.74
N GLU A 19 21.68 35.90 1.43
CA GLU A 19 22.98 35.69 0.79
C GLU A 19 23.18 36.73 -0.31
N ALA A 20 24.31 37.45 -0.27
CA ALA A 20 24.61 38.55 -1.19
C ALA A 20 23.47 39.60 -1.32
N GLY A 21 22.76 39.89 -0.22
CA GLY A 21 21.66 40.85 -0.18
C GLY A 21 20.33 40.35 -0.74
N LYS A 22 20.20 39.05 -1.08
CA LYS A 22 18.96 38.41 -1.54
C LYS A 22 18.43 37.44 -0.49
N GLU A 23 17.11 37.42 -0.30
CA GLU A 23 16.46 36.50 0.64
C GLU A 23 16.56 35.06 0.13
N ILE A 24 16.85 34.13 1.04
CA ILE A 24 16.97 32.71 0.72
C ILE A 24 15.61 32.03 0.87
N THR A 25 15.15 31.37 -0.18
CA THR A 25 14.00 30.48 -0.12
C THR A 25 14.46 29.06 0.18
N TYR A 26 14.12 28.54 1.36
CA TYR A 26 14.42 27.17 1.75
C TYR A 26 13.34 26.19 1.28
N SER A 27 13.78 25.01 0.87
CA SER A 27 12.92 23.86 0.58
C SER A 27 13.52 22.60 1.20
N ILE A 28 12.69 21.58 1.36
CA ILE A 28 13.11 20.28 1.88
C ILE A 28 12.86 19.20 0.83
N LYS A 29 13.65 18.14 0.90
CA LYS A 29 13.51 16.95 0.06
C LYS A 29 14.00 15.73 0.85
N GLU A 30 13.28 14.63 0.73
CA GLU A 30 13.76 13.33 1.19
C GLU A 30 14.70 12.72 0.13
N VAL A 31 15.88 12.28 0.56
CA VAL A 31 16.92 11.76 -0.35
C VAL A 31 16.76 10.25 -0.54
N ASP A 32 16.45 9.52 0.52
CA ASP A 32 16.39 8.06 0.53
C ASP A 32 14.95 7.58 0.79
N VAL A 33 14.12 7.60 -0.26
CA VAL A 33 12.73 7.10 -0.17
C VAL A 33 12.73 5.57 -0.04
N PRO A 34 12.09 4.99 0.99
CA PRO A 34 12.03 3.54 1.17
C PRO A 34 11.37 2.82 -0.01
N ALA A 35 11.82 1.59 -0.29
CA ALA A 35 11.23 0.78 -1.36
C ALA A 35 9.73 0.54 -1.13
N GLY A 36 8.92 0.71 -2.18
CA GLY A 36 7.46 0.59 -2.12
C GLY A 36 6.73 1.83 -1.62
N TYR A 37 7.44 2.91 -1.27
CA TYR A 37 6.84 4.18 -0.90
C TYR A 37 7.04 5.23 -2.00
N GLU A 38 6.07 6.13 -2.09
CA GLU A 38 6.16 7.37 -2.86
C GLU A 38 6.23 8.56 -1.89
N ALA A 39 7.26 9.39 -2.05
CA ALA A 39 7.44 10.59 -1.25
C ALA A 39 6.83 11.82 -1.94
N SER A 40 6.19 12.68 -1.15
CA SER A 40 5.68 13.99 -1.60
C SER A 40 6.03 15.08 -0.60
N VAL A 41 6.23 16.31 -1.07
CA VAL A 41 6.57 17.46 -0.23
C VAL A 41 5.50 18.54 -0.39
N THR A 42 4.89 18.95 0.72
CA THR A 42 3.97 20.09 0.78
C THR A 42 4.46 21.08 1.83
N GLY A 43 4.99 22.22 1.38
CA GLY A 43 5.64 23.18 2.27
C GLY A 43 6.87 22.57 2.95
N GLN A 44 6.80 22.40 4.28
CA GLN A 44 7.85 21.79 5.10
C GLN A 44 7.45 20.40 5.63
N VAL A 45 6.44 19.78 5.02
CA VAL A 45 5.98 18.44 5.38
C VAL A 45 6.36 17.46 4.28
N VAL A 46 7.04 16.38 4.65
CA VAL A 46 7.29 15.22 3.80
C VAL A 46 6.28 14.13 4.14
N THR A 47 5.60 13.59 3.14
CA THR A 47 4.63 12.50 3.28
C THR A 47 5.07 11.31 2.44
N ASN A 48 5.22 10.15 3.09
CA ASN A 48 5.49 8.87 2.45
C ASN A 48 4.20 8.03 2.37
N THR A 49 3.79 7.69 1.15
CA THR A 49 2.58 6.91 0.87
C THR A 49 2.95 5.52 0.36
N HIS A 50 2.37 4.47 0.94
CA HIS A 50 2.53 3.09 0.45
C HIS A 50 1.23 2.59 -0.15
N ASN A 51 1.28 2.25 -1.44
CA ASN A 51 0.19 1.60 -2.14
C ASN A 51 0.58 0.14 -2.41
N PRO A 52 0.03 -0.83 -1.66
CA PRO A 52 0.33 -2.23 -1.90
C PRO A 52 -0.27 -2.71 -3.23
N ASP A 53 0.48 -3.54 -3.95
CA ASP A 53 -0.02 -4.20 -5.15
C ASP A 53 -1.20 -5.12 -4.82
N THR A 54 -2.17 -5.19 -5.72
CA THR A 54 -3.33 -6.06 -5.59
C THR A 54 -3.45 -6.99 -6.79
N VAL A 55 -4.05 -8.17 -6.57
CA VAL A 55 -4.31 -9.15 -7.62
C VAL A 55 -5.80 -9.43 -7.73
N ILE A 56 -6.26 -9.68 -8.95
CA ILE A 56 -7.62 -10.14 -9.23
C ILE A 56 -7.55 -11.64 -9.52
N LEU A 57 -8.27 -12.44 -8.73
CA LEU A 57 -8.38 -13.89 -8.93
C LEU A 57 -9.79 -14.24 -9.41
N SER A 58 -9.87 -15.02 -10.48
CA SER A 58 -11.12 -15.58 -11.00
C SER A 58 -10.95 -17.06 -11.31
N GLY A 59 -12.06 -17.82 -11.30
CA GLY A 59 -12.04 -19.25 -11.54
C GLY A 59 -13.38 -19.76 -12.04
N THR A 60 -13.37 -20.96 -12.61
CA THR A 60 -14.57 -21.63 -13.11
C THR A 60 -14.65 -23.05 -12.57
N LYS A 61 -15.81 -23.42 -12.03
CA LYS A 61 -16.10 -24.79 -11.65
C LYS A 61 -16.56 -25.57 -12.89
N VAL A 62 -15.87 -26.66 -13.19
CA VAL A 62 -16.27 -27.61 -14.24
C VAL A 62 -16.66 -28.94 -13.60
N TRP A 63 -17.78 -29.51 -14.06
CA TRP A 63 -18.20 -30.87 -13.72
C TRP A 63 -17.97 -31.79 -14.92
N LYS A 64 -17.24 -32.88 -14.73
CA LYS A 64 -17.05 -33.96 -15.73
C LYS A 64 -17.78 -35.22 -15.27
N ASP A 65 -19.11 -35.19 -15.38
CA ASP A 65 -20.04 -36.18 -14.80
C ASP A 65 -21.14 -36.62 -15.79
N ASN A 66 -20.84 -36.59 -17.09
CA ASN A 66 -21.76 -36.94 -18.19
C ASN A 66 -23.12 -36.22 -18.09
N ASN A 67 -23.09 -34.90 -17.85
CA ASN A 67 -24.27 -34.08 -17.66
C ASN A 67 -25.15 -34.57 -16.49
N ASN A 68 -24.51 -34.87 -15.35
CA ASN A 68 -25.18 -35.38 -14.16
C ASN A 68 -25.95 -36.69 -14.39
N GLN A 69 -25.39 -37.63 -15.17
CA GLN A 69 -26.03 -38.90 -15.55
C GLN A 69 -26.59 -39.68 -14.35
N ASP A 70 -25.84 -39.69 -13.25
CA ASP A 70 -26.20 -40.42 -12.03
C ASP A 70 -27.08 -39.61 -11.06
N GLY A 71 -27.38 -38.35 -11.39
CA GLY A 71 -28.19 -37.46 -10.53
C GLY A 71 -27.51 -37.01 -9.23
N LYS A 72 -26.20 -37.25 -9.05
CA LYS A 72 -25.47 -36.99 -7.80
C LYS A 72 -24.91 -35.58 -7.66
N ARG A 73 -24.94 -34.75 -8.71
CA ARG A 73 -24.40 -33.38 -8.67
C ARG A 73 -25.18 -32.54 -7.64
N PRO A 74 -24.49 -31.87 -6.70
CA PRO A 74 -25.16 -31.01 -5.73
C PRO A 74 -25.73 -29.75 -6.40
N GLY A 75 -26.74 -29.15 -5.76
CA GLY A 75 -27.34 -27.90 -6.24
C GLY A 75 -26.41 -26.69 -6.14
N SER A 76 -25.42 -26.72 -5.24
CA SER A 76 -24.43 -25.67 -5.08
C SER A 76 -23.11 -26.22 -4.54
N VAL A 77 -22.05 -25.41 -4.68
CA VAL A 77 -20.76 -25.62 -4.04
C VAL A 77 -20.32 -24.30 -3.42
N THR A 78 -19.57 -24.39 -2.33
CA THR A 78 -18.87 -23.24 -1.75
C THR A 78 -17.39 -23.40 -2.03
N VAL A 79 -16.77 -22.34 -2.53
CA VAL A 79 -15.32 -22.24 -2.72
C VAL A 79 -14.81 -21.25 -1.68
N LYS A 80 -13.60 -21.47 -1.16
CA LYS A 80 -12.94 -20.55 -0.24
C LYS A 80 -11.64 -20.07 -0.87
N LEU A 81 -11.34 -18.79 -0.74
CA LEU A 81 -10.05 -18.26 -1.12
C LEU A 81 -9.03 -18.59 -0.02
N LEU A 82 -7.93 -19.22 -0.40
CA LEU A 82 -6.79 -19.48 0.48
C LEU A 82 -5.62 -18.58 0.10
N ALA A 83 -4.93 -18.04 1.09
CA ALA A 83 -3.64 -17.36 0.94
C ALA A 83 -2.58 -18.20 1.69
N ASP A 84 -1.57 -18.67 0.97
CA ASP A 84 -0.52 -19.55 1.52
C ASP A 84 -1.07 -20.78 2.27
N GLY A 85 -2.15 -21.35 1.74
CA GLY A 85 -2.84 -22.51 2.32
C GLY A 85 -3.80 -22.18 3.47
N GLN A 86 -3.87 -20.92 3.92
CA GLN A 86 -4.75 -20.49 5.01
C GLN A 86 -6.02 -19.84 4.51
N ASP A 87 -7.14 -20.14 5.16
CA ASP A 87 -8.46 -19.58 4.83
C ASP A 87 -8.49 -18.07 5.04
N THR A 88 -8.84 -17.32 3.99
CA THR A 88 -8.96 -15.85 4.05
C THR A 88 -10.30 -15.38 4.60
N GLY A 89 -11.25 -16.29 4.84
CA GLY A 89 -12.63 -15.98 5.21
C GLY A 89 -13.48 -15.44 4.05
N LYS A 90 -12.96 -15.46 2.82
CA LYS A 90 -13.69 -15.07 1.60
C LYS A 90 -14.20 -16.31 0.87
N THR A 91 -15.46 -16.25 0.42
CA THR A 91 -16.15 -17.29 -0.35
C THR A 91 -16.73 -16.73 -1.62
#